data_AF-A0A915XY34-F1
#
_entry.id   AF-A0A915XY34-F1
#
_cell.length_a   1.000
_cell.length_b   1.000
_cell.length_c   1.000
_cell.angle_alpha   90.00
_cell.angle_beta   90.00
_cell.angle_gamma   90.00
#
_symmetry.space_group_name_H-M   'P 1'
#
loop_
_entity.id
_entity.type
_entity.pdbx_description
1 polymer ?
#
loop_
_entity_poly.entity_id
_entity_poly.type
_entity_poly.pdbx_seq_one_letter_code
_entity_poly.pdbx_strand_id
1 'polypeptide(L)'
;MAKLTMMEVEAILNRLAGEKAEKFQHEVLYPQMARAMRIQLPDSQAVRDALADPYYAFRVMLGYYAFAKRGNDRAEYSGFALQALDKVLHGNKANFSKFLASGNAPQQLWDAFVAVCQENQRKINEQLNRGLIEGLAGYAARLYAEDEIGNIWMDIQQAIVQSGRVEPIYQKITEIKGIGPKVGALVLRDMVALYDLESTIDAGDYHYLQPVDTWIRRIGPLLSDEIDEKTADWVIAGKLAKLCRRNRVSGVRFNQGVQYLAIVELRDLERLKGYLLSLAQSALRTGGASRPAASTGARPAPRSFSWRR
;
A
#
# COMPACT_ATOMS: atom_id res chain seq x y z
N MET A 1 -2.10 -28.90 -18.80
CA MET A 1 -1.96 -27.56 -19.42
C MET A 1 -0.49 -27.20 -19.49
N ALA A 2 -0.01 -26.59 -20.58
CA ALA A 2 1.38 -26.13 -20.67
C ALA A 2 1.67 -25.04 -19.62
N LYS A 3 2.80 -25.19 -18.93
CA LYS A 3 3.34 -24.26 -17.94
C LYS A 3 4.18 -23.19 -18.64
N LEU A 4 4.28 -22.01 -18.02
CA LEU A 4 5.19 -20.96 -18.49
C LEU A 4 6.63 -21.46 -18.37
N THR A 5 7.44 -21.20 -19.38
CA THR A 5 8.88 -21.42 -19.33
C THR A 5 9.54 -20.40 -18.39
N MET A 6 10.75 -20.71 -17.90
CA MET A 6 11.48 -19.78 -17.02
C MET A 6 11.75 -18.43 -17.69
N MET A 7 12.01 -18.43 -19.00
CA MET A 7 12.22 -17.21 -19.78
C MET A 7 10.94 -16.37 -19.88
N GLU A 8 9.77 -17.01 -20.05
CA GLU A 8 8.49 -16.29 -20.02
C GLU A 8 8.18 -15.72 -18.62
N VAL A 9 8.46 -16.48 -17.56
CA VAL A 9 8.31 -16.01 -16.17
C VAL A 9 9.18 -14.79 -15.92
N GLU A 10 10.46 -14.83 -16.29
CA GLU A 10 11.38 -13.69 -16.15
C GLU A 10 10.87 -12.45 -16.91
N ALA A 11 10.40 -12.63 -18.15
CA ALA A 11 9.85 -11.54 -18.96
C ALA A 11 8.59 -10.92 -18.31
N ILE A 12 7.68 -11.77 -17.79
CA ILE A 12 6.48 -11.33 -17.09
C ILE A 12 6.84 -10.54 -15.83
N LEU A 13 7.74 -11.07 -14.99
CA LEU A 13 8.18 -10.42 -13.75
C LEU A 13 8.77 -9.04 -14.01
N ASN A 14 9.65 -8.92 -15.02
CA ASN A 14 10.24 -7.63 -15.42
C ASN A 14 9.19 -6.61 -15.88
N ARG A 15 8.20 -7.03 -16.69
CA ARG A 15 7.15 -6.13 -17.16
C ARG A 15 6.22 -5.68 -16.03
N LEU A 16 5.86 -6.59 -15.14
CA LEU A 16 5.00 -6.29 -13.99
C LEU A 16 5.72 -5.35 -13.00
N ALA A 17 6.95 -5.67 -12.61
CA ALA A 17 7.72 -4.86 -11.67
C ALA A 17 8.26 -3.54 -12.27
N GLY A 18 8.38 -3.45 -13.60
CA GLY A 18 8.80 -2.24 -14.29
C GLY A 18 7.61 -1.37 -14.71
N GLU A 19 7.26 -1.45 -15.99
CA GLU A 19 6.26 -0.62 -16.66
C GLU A 19 4.89 -0.62 -15.95
N LYS A 20 4.38 -1.79 -15.56
CA LYS A 20 3.03 -1.87 -14.97
C LYS A 20 3.00 -1.28 -13.56
N ALA A 21 4.07 -1.44 -12.79
CA ALA A 21 4.20 -0.83 -11.47
C ALA A 21 4.30 0.70 -11.55
N GLU A 22 5.01 1.23 -12.55
CA GLU A 22 5.10 2.67 -12.78
C GLU A 22 3.72 3.26 -13.14
N LYS A 23 2.99 2.60 -14.06
CA LYS A 23 1.61 2.98 -14.39
C LYS A 23 0.68 2.89 -13.17
N PHE A 24 0.82 1.85 -12.34
CA PHE A 24 0.08 1.78 -11.07
C PHE A 24 0.31 3.01 -10.20
N GLN A 25 1.56 3.42 -10.02
CA GLN A 25 1.90 4.53 -9.16
C GLN A 25 1.28 5.85 -9.66
N HIS A 26 1.46 6.15 -10.95
CA HIS A 26 1.00 7.40 -11.55
C HIS A 26 -0.50 7.47 -11.83
N GLU A 27 -1.11 6.38 -12.26
CA GLU A 27 -2.53 6.37 -12.66
C GLU A 27 -3.47 5.98 -11.52
N VAL A 28 -2.94 5.33 -10.47
CA VAL A 28 -3.77 4.79 -9.38
C VAL A 28 -3.30 5.29 -8.01
N LEU A 29 -2.09 4.96 -7.58
CA LEU A 29 -1.67 5.21 -6.19
C LEU A 29 -1.69 6.70 -5.85
N TYR A 30 -0.94 7.52 -6.59
CA TYR A 30 -0.81 8.95 -6.30
C TYR A 30 -2.15 9.69 -6.47
N PRO A 31 -2.95 9.47 -7.54
CA PRO A 31 -4.25 10.10 -7.64
C PRO A 31 -5.22 9.74 -6.51
N GLN A 32 -5.19 8.51 -6.02
CA GLN A 32 -6.05 8.09 -4.91
C GLN A 32 -5.60 8.67 -3.57
N MET A 33 -4.28 8.74 -3.33
CA MET A 33 -3.72 9.44 -2.17
C MET A 33 -4.05 10.94 -2.20
N ALA A 34 -3.86 11.59 -3.34
CA ALA A 34 -4.22 13.00 -3.58
C ALA A 34 -5.71 13.25 -3.31
N ARG A 35 -6.59 12.36 -3.80
CA ARG A 35 -8.03 12.42 -3.54
C ARG A 35 -8.36 12.29 -2.05
N ALA A 36 -7.73 11.35 -1.34
CA ALA A 36 -7.95 11.18 0.10
C ALA A 36 -7.51 12.44 0.88
N MET A 37 -6.36 13.02 0.50
CA MET A 37 -5.83 14.25 1.10
C MET A 37 -6.56 15.53 0.68
N ARG A 38 -7.36 15.50 -0.40
CA ARG A 38 -8.00 16.66 -1.05
C ARG A 38 -7.03 17.75 -1.48
N ILE A 39 -5.89 17.36 -2.02
CA ILE A 39 -4.87 18.26 -2.58
C ILE A 39 -4.40 17.72 -3.92
N GLN A 40 -3.95 18.61 -4.80
CA GLN A 40 -3.33 18.21 -6.05
C GLN A 40 -1.87 17.88 -5.81
N LEU A 41 -1.42 16.71 -6.28
CA LEU A 41 -0.07 16.22 -6.09
C LEU A 41 0.49 15.81 -7.46
N PRO A 42 1.41 16.59 -8.03
CA PRO A 42 1.88 16.37 -9.39
C PRO A 42 2.77 15.12 -9.52
N ASP A 43 3.44 14.71 -8.44
CA ASP A 43 4.44 13.65 -8.47
C ASP A 43 4.60 12.96 -7.10
N SER A 44 5.50 11.97 -7.06
CA SER A 44 5.80 11.19 -5.86
C SER A 44 6.44 12.01 -4.73
N GLN A 45 7.21 13.06 -5.05
CA GLN A 45 7.84 13.90 -4.04
C GLN A 45 6.77 14.73 -3.32
N ALA A 46 5.85 15.34 -4.06
CA ALA A 46 4.73 16.06 -3.47
C ALA A 46 3.87 15.15 -2.59
N VAL A 47 3.66 13.88 -2.98
CA VAL A 47 2.99 12.89 -2.13
C VAL A 47 3.75 12.65 -0.83
N ARG A 48 5.07 12.47 -0.88
CA ARG A 48 5.90 12.30 0.33
C ARG A 48 5.85 13.51 1.24
N ASP A 49 5.99 14.71 0.68
CA ASP A 49 5.98 15.96 1.44
C ASP A 49 4.62 16.17 2.12
N ALA A 50 3.53 15.84 1.44
CA ALA A 50 2.20 15.88 2.04
C ALA A 50 2.04 14.85 3.17
N LEU A 51 2.54 13.62 2.99
CA LEU A 51 2.46 12.56 4.00
C LEU A 51 3.35 12.80 5.23
N ALA A 52 4.31 13.72 5.16
CA ALA A 52 5.06 14.18 6.33
C ALA A 52 4.16 14.96 7.33
N ASP A 53 3.00 15.45 6.86
CA ASP A 53 2.00 16.05 7.73
C ASP A 53 1.06 14.99 8.34
N PRO A 54 0.89 14.96 9.68
CA PRO A 54 0.12 13.92 10.36
C PRO A 54 -1.36 13.89 9.95
N TYR A 55 -1.96 15.04 9.64
CA TYR A 55 -3.35 15.09 9.19
C TYR A 55 -3.52 14.45 7.82
N TYR A 56 -2.64 14.75 6.86
CA TYR A 56 -2.71 14.17 5.52
C TYR A 56 -2.40 12.67 5.53
N ALA A 57 -1.41 12.23 6.32
CA ALA A 57 -1.15 10.82 6.57
C ALA A 57 -2.40 10.10 7.10
N PHE A 58 -3.06 10.68 8.11
CA PHE A 58 -4.28 10.12 8.69
C PHE A 58 -5.44 10.06 7.69
N ARG A 59 -5.61 11.10 6.85
CA ARG A 59 -6.60 11.09 5.76
C ARG A 59 -6.34 9.98 4.76
N VAL A 60 -5.09 9.70 4.39
CA VAL A 60 -4.77 8.59 3.48
C VAL A 60 -5.09 7.25 4.13
N MET A 61 -4.76 7.07 5.41
CA MET A 61 -5.09 5.86 6.15
C MET A 61 -6.61 5.60 6.16
N LEU A 62 -7.42 6.61 6.47
CA LEU A 62 -8.88 6.51 6.46
C LEU A 62 -9.47 6.35 5.06
N GLY A 63 -9.06 7.20 4.13
CA GLY A 63 -9.68 7.36 2.82
C GLY A 63 -9.23 6.35 1.76
N TYR A 64 -8.02 5.82 1.89
CA TYR A 64 -7.50 4.87 0.91
C TYR A 64 -7.41 3.45 1.46
N TYR A 65 -6.87 3.28 2.67
CA TYR A 65 -6.54 1.96 3.21
C TYR A 65 -7.65 1.31 4.03
N ALA A 66 -8.31 2.09 4.90
CA ALA A 66 -9.18 1.55 5.95
C ALA A 66 -10.28 0.62 5.38
N PHE A 67 -10.93 1.04 4.30
CA PHE A 67 -12.05 0.33 3.69
C PHE A 67 -11.66 -0.54 2.49
N ALA A 68 -10.38 -0.86 2.30
CA ALA A 68 -9.89 -1.60 1.13
C ALA A 68 -10.55 -2.99 0.95
N LYS A 69 -11.11 -3.58 2.01
CA LYS A 69 -11.84 -4.86 1.97
C LYS A 69 -13.34 -4.75 1.68
N ARG A 70 -13.90 -3.54 1.58
CA ARG A 70 -15.36 -3.32 1.46
C ARG A 70 -15.94 -3.55 0.06
N GLY A 71 -15.11 -3.89 -0.93
CA GLY A 71 -15.58 -4.10 -2.31
C GLY A 71 -16.31 -2.85 -2.82
N ASN A 72 -17.55 -3.02 -3.26
CA ASN A 72 -18.36 -1.96 -3.86
C ASN A 72 -18.69 -0.81 -2.89
N ASP A 73 -18.78 -1.08 -1.58
CA ASP A 73 -19.09 -0.04 -0.59
C ASP A 73 -17.87 0.79 -0.18
N ARG A 74 -16.67 0.47 -0.69
CA ARG A 74 -15.41 1.11 -0.28
C ARG A 74 -15.44 2.63 -0.43
N ALA A 75 -15.84 3.12 -1.61
CA ALA A 75 -15.80 4.55 -1.91
C ALA A 75 -16.75 5.36 -1.02
N GLU A 76 -17.93 4.81 -0.76
CA GLU A 76 -18.96 5.44 0.07
C GLU A 76 -18.50 5.56 1.53
N TYR A 77 -18.16 4.45 2.20
CA TYR A 77 -17.75 4.49 3.60
C TYR A 77 -16.44 5.25 3.82
N SER A 78 -15.52 5.21 2.86
CA SER A 78 -14.34 6.07 2.86
C SER A 78 -14.74 7.56 2.85
N GLY A 79 -15.67 7.95 1.99
CA GLY A 79 -16.20 9.31 1.93
C GLY A 79 -16.81 9.74 3.28
N PHE A 80 -17.61 8.86 3.88
CA PHE A 80 -18.23 9.12 5.19
C PHE A 80 -17.19 9.26 6.32
N ALA A 81 -16.15 8.44 6.33
CA ALA A 81 -15.07 8.54 7.32
C ALA A 81 -14.30 9.85 7.19
N LEU A 82 -14.02 10.30 5.96
CA LEU A 82 -13.38 11.59 5.72
C LEU A 82 -14.28 12.77 6.09
N GLN A 83 -15.59 12.68 5.83
CA GLN A 83 -16.56 13.69 6.26
C GLN A 83 -16.68 13.74 7.79
N ALA A 84 -16.67 12.59 8.47
CA ALA A 84 -16.66 12.50 9.92
C ALA A 84 -15.43 13.18 10.52
N LEU A 85 -14.25 12.94 9.93
CA LEU A 85 -13.02 13.63 10.32
C LEU A 85 -13.17 15.15 10.15
N ASP A 86 -13.69 15.61 9.01
CA ASP A 86 -13.90 17.04 8.78
C ASP A 86 -14.84 17.66 9.84
N LYS A 87 -15.89 16.95 10.26
CA LYS A 87 -16.81 17.40 11.33
C LYS A 87 -16.11 17.54 12.68
N VAL A 88 -15.36 16.52 13.10
CA VAL A 88 -14.62 16.55 14.38
C VAL A 88 -13.60 17.69 14.41
N LEU A 89 -12.98 17.97 13.27
CA LEU A 89 -12.02 19.05 13.12
C LEU A 89 -12.65 20.41 12.83
N HIS A 90 -13.97 20.51 12.74
CA HIS A 90 -14.70 21.73 12.35
C HIS A 90 -14.19 22.32 11.01
N GLY A 91 -13.84 21.46 10.06
CA GLY A 91 -13.29 21.82 8.75
C GLY A 91 -11.86 22.40 8.80
N ASN A 92 -11.22 22.47 9.97
CA ASN A 92 -9.91 23.10 10.12
C ASN A 92 -8.84 22.08 10.51
N LYS A 93 -7.89 21.85 9.60
CA LYS A 93 -6.72 20.98 9.80
C LYS A 93 -5.91 21.33 11.06
N ALA A 94 -5.82 22.61 11.46
CA ALA A 94 -5.09 23.02 12.66
C ALA A 94 -5.64 22.40 13.95
N ASN A 95 -6.89 21.92 13.94
CA ASN A 95 -7.50 21.23 15.08
C ASN A 95 -7.04 19.77 15.22
N PHE A 96 -6.26 19.23 14.29
CA PHE A 96 -5.90 17.81 14.29
C PHE A 96 -5.11 17.40 15.53
N SER A 97 -4.08 18.15 15.92
CA SER A 97 -3.31 17.88 17.15
C SER A 97 -4.19 17.96 18.40
N LYS A 98 -5.09 18.94 18.47
CA LYS A 98 -6.06 19.06 19.58
C LYS A 98 -7.04 17.87 19.61
N PHE A 99 -7.46 17.38 18.45
CA PHE A 99 -8.28 16.18 18.34
C PHE A 99 -7.54 14.96 18.91
N LEU A 100 -6.28 14.73 18.52
CA LEU A 100 -5.48 13.62 19.05
C LEU A 100 -5.23 13.75 20.56
N ALA A 101 -4.98 14.98 21.05
CA ALA A 101 -4.75 15.28 22.46
C ALA A 101 -6.01 15.20 23.36
N SER A 102 -7.21 15.00 22.77
CA SER A 102 -8.48 15.06 23.51
C SER A 102 -8.70 13.92 24.52
N GLY A 103 -7.92 12.84 24.43
CA GLY A 103 -8.08 11.64 25.27
C GLY A 103 -9.26 10.73 24.87
N ASN A 104 -10.14 11.17 23.98
CA ASN A 104 -11.28 10.41 23.47
C ASN A 104 -11.44 10.49 21.94
N ALA A 105 -10.36 10.78 21.22
CA ALA A 105 -10.30 10.86 19.76
C ALA A 105 -10.98 9.66 19.03
N PRO A 106 -10.80 8.39 19.47
CA PRO A 106 -11.47 7.25 18.85
C PRO A 106 -13.00 7.36 18.89
N GLN A 107 -13.55 7.68 20.06
CA GLN A 107 -14.99 7.79 20.28
C GLN A 107 -15.57 8.99 19.52
N GLN A 108 -14.89 10.14 19.57
CA GLN A 108 -15.32 11.33 18.81
C GLN A 108 -15.45 11.05 17.31
N LEU A 109 -14.46 10.38 16.71
CA LEU A 109 -14.50 10.06 15.29
C LEU A 109 -15.57 9.02 14.96
N TRP A 110 -15.76 8.03 15.83
CA TRP A 110 -16.82 7.04 15.69
C TRP A 110 -18.22 7.69 15.72
N ASP A 111 -18.48 8.55 16.69
CA ASP A 111 -19.78 9.22 16.82
C ASP A 111 -20.07 10.14 15.62
N ALA A 112 -19.05 10.87 15.15
CA ALA A 112 -19.17 11.66 13.93
C ALA A 112 -19.43 10.78 12.69
N PHE A 113 -18.82 9.60 12.60
CA PHE A 113 -19.07 8.65 11.50
C PHE A 113 -20.49 8.07 11.55
N VAL A 114 -21.01 7.77 12.74
CA VAL A 114 -22.40 7.34 12.96
C VAL A 114 -23.35 8.43 12.48
N ALA A 115 -23.13 9.68 12.89
CA ALA A 115 -23.96 10.81 12.47
C ALA A 115 -23.94 11.00 10.94
N VAL A 116 -22.77 10.91 10.30
CA VAL A 116 -22.68 10.98 8.83
C VAL A 116 -23.43 9.83 8.15
N CYS A 117 -23.32 8.60 8.65
CA CYS A 117 -24.10 7.47 8.12
C CYS A 117 -25.60 7.72 8.22
N GLN A 118 -26.08 8.24 9.35
CA GLN A 118 -27.50 8.54 9.59
C GLN A 118 -28.02 9.64 8.66
N GLU A 119 -27.27 10.73 8.50
CA GLU A 119 -27.61 11.82 7.58
C GLU A 119 -27.73 11.35 6.13
N ASN A 120 -26.88 10.40 5.72
CA ASN A 120 -26.90 9.81 4.38
C ASN A 120 -27.83 8.58 4.29
N GLN A 121 -28.65 8.31 5.31
CA GLN A 121 -29.59 7.18 5.38
C GLN A 121 -28.92 5.82 5.10
N ARG A 122 -27.65 5.67 5.49
CA ARG A 122 -26.85 4.46 5.27
C ARG A 122 -26.70 3.67 6.56
N LYS A 123 -26.75 2.33 6.43
CA LYS A 123 -26.51 1.42 7.56
C LYS A 123 -25.07 1.55 8.05
N ILE A 124 -24.90 1.77 9.35
CA ILE A 124 -23.59 1.98 9.99
C ILE A 124 -22.67 0.74 9.90
N ASN A 125 -23.23 -0.47 9.95
CA ASN A 125 -22.50 -1.73 9.99
C ASN A 125 -21.38 -1.75 11.06
N GLU A 126 -21.76 -1.50 12.31
CA GLU A 126 -20.85 -1.30 13.46
C GLU A 126 -19.76 -2.38 13.58
N GLN A 127 -20.14 -3.66 13.49
CA GLN A 127 -19.21 -4.79 13.59
C GLN A 127 -18.03 -4.70 12.61
N LEU A 128 -18.23 -4.08 11.45
CA LEU A 128 -17.24 -3.97 10.40
C LEU A 128 -16.51 -2.63 10.39
N ASN A 129 -17.12 -1.56 10.92
CA ASN A 129 -16.60 -0.20 10.82
C ASN A 129 -16.01 0.35 12.11
N ARG A 130 -16.58 0.00 13.27
CA ARG A 130 -16.20 0.62 14.54
C ARG A 130 -14.75 0.36 14.89
N GLY A 131 -14.35 -0.92 14.82
CA GLY A 131 -12.99 -1.32 15.13
C GLY A 131 -11.96 -0.59 14.26
N LEU A 132 -12.27 -0.41 12.99
CA LEU A 132 -11.40 0.27 12.02
C LEU A 132 -11.26 1.77 12.31
N ILE A 133 -12.38 2.46 12.55
CA ILE A 133 -12.41 3.90 12.84
C ILE A 133 -11.73 4.21 14.17
N GLU A 134 -12.17 3.53 15.24
CA GLU A 134 -11.60 3.71 16.58
C GLU A 134 -10.13 3.26 16.61
N GLY A 135 -9.80 2.16 15.93
CA GLY A 135 -8.44 1.63 15.88
C GLY A 135 -7.46 2.61 15.25
N LEU A 136 -7.80 3.18 14.09
CA LEU A 136 -6.94 4.17 13.43
C LEU A 136 -6.74 5.43 14.27
N ALA A 137 -7.84 6.01 14.77
CA ALA A 137 -7.76 7.20 15.62
C ALA A 137 -7.00 6.92 16.92
N GLY A 138 -7.18 5.74 17.51
CA GLY A 138 -6.48 5.31 18.72
C GLY A 138 -5.00 5.13 18.49
N TYR A 139 -4.60 4.56 17.35
CA TYR A 139 -3.20 4.43 16.97
C TYR A 139 -2.53 5.81 16.79
N ALA A 140 -3.17 6.73 16.05
CA ALA A 140 -2.66 8.10 15.88
C ALA A 140 -2.56 8.87 17.21
N ALA A 141 -3.58 8.75 18.06
CA ALA A 141 -3.58 9.41 19.37
C ALA A 141 -2.51 8.85 20.31
N ARG A 142 -2.25 7.54 20.27
CA ARG A 142 -1.15 6.91 21.02
C ARG A 142 0.21 7.42 20.53
N LEU A 143 0.44 7.49 19.22
CA LEU A 143 1.66 8.07 18.67
C LEU A 143 1.82 9.52 19.13
N TYR A 144 0.75 10.33 19.04
CA TYR A 144 0.78 11.72 19.49
C TYR A 144 1.14 11.86 20.98
N ALA A 145 0.68 10.93 21.83
CA ALA A 145 1.07 10.93 23.25
C ALA A 145 2.56 10.59 23.46
N GLU A 146 3.20 9.92 22.50
CA GLU A 146 4.62 9.55 22.53
C GLU A 146 5.52 10.65 21.91
N ASP A 147 5.07 11.33 20.85
CA ASP A 147 5.92 12.22 20.03
C ASP A 147 5.37 13.64 19.78
N GLU A 148 4.16 13.97 20.26
CA GLU A 148 3.43 15.23 20.00
C GLU A 148 3.13 15.53 18.52
N ILE A 149 3.27 14.55 17.63
CA ILE A 149 3.05 14.65 16.18
C ILE A 149 1.91 13.73 15.74
N GLY A 150 1.95 12.45 16.13
CA GLY A 150 0.93 11.45 15.77
C GLY A 150 0.93 11.01 14.31
N ASN A 151 2.08 11.08 13.62
CA ASN A 151 2.16 10.74 12.20
C ASN A 151 2.41 9.23 11.98
N ILE A 152 1.32 8.50 11.66
CA ILE A 152 1.36 7.06 11.33
C ILE A 152 2.35 6.74 10.20
N TRP A 153 2.42 7.57 9.16
CA TRP A 153 3.24 7.28 7.99
C TRP A 153 4.73 7.45 8.28
N MET A 154 5.09 8.47 9.07
CA MET A 154 6.47 8.69 9.50
C MET A 154 6.91 7.66 10.53
N ASP A 155 6.04 7.24 11.46
CA ASP A 155 6.34 6.14 12.41
C ASP A 155 6.75 4.86 11.66
N ILE A 156 5.99 4.49 10.62
CA ILE A 156 6.34 3.34 9.77
C ILE A 156 7.69 3.54 9.08
N GLN A 157 7.92 4.72 8.54
CA GLN A 157 9.15 5.04 7.80
C GLN A 157 10.39 5.02 8.67
N GLN A 158 10.32 5.63 9.84
CA GLN A 158 11.42 5.66 10.78
C GLN A 158 11.72 4.25 11.31
N ALA A 159 10.68 3.48 11.65
CA ALA A 159 10.86 2.10 12.12
C ALA A 159 11.61 1.23 11.10
N ILE A 160 11.26 1.32 9.82
CA ILE A 160 11.92 0.55 8.76
C ILE A 160 13.34 1.06 8.52
N VAL A 161 13.54 2.38 8.40
CA VAL A 161 14.85 2.97 8.10
C VAL A 161 15.86 2.71 9.23
N GLN A 162 15.42 2.77 10.48
CA GLN A 162 16.30 2.57 11.63
C GLN A 162 16.69 1.10 11.83
N SER A 163 15.78 0.17 11.58
CA SER A 163 15.99 -1.24 11.89
C SER A 163 16.41 -2.08 10.68
N GLY A 164 16.09 -1.66 9.45
CA GLY A 164 16.15 -2.51 8.25
C GLY A 164 15.14 -3.67 8.28
N ARG A 165 14.20 -3.68 9.23
CA ARG A 165 13.20 -4.74 9.44
C ARG A 165 11.79 -4.19 9.22
N VAL A 166 10.90 -5.05 8.74
CA VAL A 166 9.46 -4.76 8.55
C VAL A 166 8.61 -5.51 9.56
N GLU A 167 9.04 -6.68 10.02
CA GLU A 167 8.26 -7.52 10.94
C GLU A 167 7.72 -6.75 12.16
N PRO A 168 8.53 -5.96 12.91
CA PRO A 168 8.04 -5.32 14.13
C PRO A 168 6.95 -4.29 13.85
N ILE A 169 7.11 -3.49 12.79
CA ILE A 169 6.11 -2.48 12.43
C ILE A 169 4.88 -3.12 11.79
N TYR A 170 5.04 -4.22 11.05
CA TYR A 170 3.93 -5.00 10.54
C TYR A 170 3.04 -5.52 11.66
N GLN A 171 3.63 -6.09 12.72
CA GLN A 171 2.89 -6.55 13.90
C GLN A 171 2.06 -5.40 14.50
N LYS A 172 2.70 -4.25 14.80
CA LYS A 172 2.02 -3.05 15.31
C LYS A 172 0.86 -2.58 14.44
N ILE A 173 1.04 -2.51 13.11
CA ILE A 173 -0.02 -2.07 12.19
C ILE A 173 -1.18 -3.07 12.18
N THR A 174 -0.89 -4.37 12.20
CA THR A 174 -1.94 -5.41 12.14
C THR A 174 -2.68 -5.62 13.46
N GLU A 175 -2.15 -5.09 14.56
CA GLU A 175 -2.86 -5.02 15.85
C GLU A 175 -3.90 -3.90 15.89
N ILE A 176 -3.81 -2.92 14.96
CA ILE A 176 -4.85 -1.91 14.81
C ILE A 176 -6.15 -2.62 14.44
N LYS A 177 -7.14 -2.55 15.33
CA LYS A 177 -8.44 -3.21 15.13
C LYS A 177 -9.02 -2.84 13.76
N GLY A 178 -9.47 -3.82 13.01
CA GLY A 178 -9.97 -3.64 11.63
C GLY A 178 -8.89 -3.66 10.53
N ILE A 179 -7.60 -3.49 10.86
CA ILE A 179 -6.49 -3.62 9.91
C ILE A 179 -5.91 -5.04 10.00
N GLY A 180 -6.38 -5.92 9.13
CA GLY A 180 -5.83 -7.28 9.05
C GLY A 180 -4.56 -7.38 8.18
N PRO A 181 -3.92 -8.57 8.16
CA PRO A 181 -2.68 -8.86 7.41
C PRO A 181 -2.61 -8.27 6.00
N LYS A 182 -3.65 -8.48 5.18
CA LYS A 182 -3.71 -7.96 3.81
C LYS A 182 -3.61 -6.44 3.73
N VAL A 183 -4.29 -5.71 4.64
CA VAL A 183 -4.30 -4.23 4.62
C VAL A 183 -3.00 -3.70 5.23
N GLY A 184 -2.48 -4.33 6.28
CA GLY A 184 -1.16 -4.01 6.83
C GLY A 184 -0.06 -4.12 5.78
N ALA A 185 -0.02 -5.25 5.06
CA ALA A 185 0.91 -5.42 3.95
C ALA A 185 0.68 -4.39 2.82
N LEU A 186 -0.56 -3.96 2.59
CA LEU A 186 -0.92 -3.00 1.54
C LEU A 186 -0.30 -1.62 1.83
N VAL A 187 -0.46 -1.18 3.09
CA VAL A 187 0.12 0.07 3.59
C VAL A 187 1.64 0.03 3.49
N LEU A 188 2.26 -1.03 4.01
CA LEU A 188 3.71 -1.17 4.02
C LEU A 188 4.32 -1.26 2.62
N ARG A 189 3.69 -2.02 1.71
CA ARG A 189 4.12 -2.11 0.31
C ARG A 189 4.19 -0.72 -0.33
N ASP A 190 3.10 0.06 -0.22
CA ASP A 190 3.03 1.36 -0.87
C ASP A 190 3.97 2.38 -0.23
N MET A 191 4.10 2.34 1.09
CA MET A 191 5.09 3.13 1.82
C MET A 191 6.52 2.79 1.34
N VAL A 192 6.88 1.51 1.27
CA VAL A 192 8.22 1.08 0.84
C VAL A 192 8.48 1.49 -0.61
N ALA A 193 7.47 1.38 -1.48
CA ALA A 193 7.57 1.83 -2.87
C ALA A 193 7.79 3.35 -2.97
N LEU A 194 7.05 4.13 -2.18
CA LEU A 194 7.08 5.59 -2.23
C LEU A 194 8.42 6.16 -1.73
N TYR A 195 9.03 5.53 -0.73
CA TYR A 195 10.32 5.93 -0.17
C TYR A 195 11.52 5.15 -0.72
N ASP A 196 11.31 4.25 -1.67
CA ASP A 196 12.35 3.41 -2.30
C ASP A 196 13.19 2.61 -1.28
N LEU A 197 12.52 1.99 -0.29
CA LEU A 197 13.18 1.36 0.85
C LEU A 197 13.42 -0.15 0.69
N GLU A 198 12.93 -0.80 -0.36
CA GLU A 198 12.96 -2.28 -0.45
C GLU A 198 14.39 -2.82 -0.42
N SER A 199 15.34 -2.08 -0.99
CA SER A 199 16.76 -2.46 -1.03
C SER A 199 17.48 -2.37 0.33
N THR A 200 16.91 -1.65 1.30
CA THR A 200 17.48 -1.48 2.65
C THR A 200 16.86 -2.44 3.66
N ILE A 201 15.88 -3.23 3.25
CA ILE A 201 15.11 -4.14 4.11
C ILE A 201 15.71 -5.55 4.06
N ASP A 202 15.74 -6.23 5.20
CA ASP A 202 16.09 -7.65 5.28
C ASP A 202 15.18 -8.48 4.36
N ALA A 203 15.79 -9.25 3.47
CA ALA A 203 15.06 -10.03 2.48
C ALA A 203 14.20 -11.15 3.08
N GLY A 204 14.40 -11.51 4.35
CA GLY A 204 13.52 -12.37 5.14
C GLY A 204 12.14 -11.74 5.39
N ASP A 205 12.08 -10.41 5.46
CA ASP A 205 10.85 -9.65 5.78
C ASP A 205 10.03 -9.26 4.54
N TYR A 206 10.51 -9.53 3.33
CA TYR A 206 9.81 -9.15 2.08
C TYR A 206 8.39 -9.70 1.97
N HIS A 207 8.08 -10.82 2.63
CA HIS A 207 6.75 -11.41 2.64
C HIS A 207 5.71 -10.53 3.35
N TYR A 208 6.10 -9.68 4.31
CA TYR A 208 5.23 -8.68 4.94
C TYR A 208 4.82 -7.55 3.99
N LEU A 209 5.52 -7.40 2.87
CA LEU A 209 5.27 -6.39 1.83
C LEU A 209 4.42 -6.93 0.66
N GLN A 210 3.88 -8.15 0.79
CA GLN A 210 3.12 -8.80 -0.27
C GLN A 210 1.65 -9.01 0.14
N PRO A 211 0.78 -8.01 -0.13
CA PRO A 211 -0.66 -8.21 -0.01
C PRO A 211 -1.09 -9.34 -0.94
N VAL A 212 -1.65 -10.41 -0.38
CA VAL A 212 -2.21 -11.52 -1.16
C VAL A 212 -3.71 -11.33 -1.29
N ASP A 213 -4.15 -11.18 -2.53
CA ASP A 213 -5.56 -11.11 -2.89
C ASP A 213 -5.90 -12.14 -3.98
N THR A 214 -7.11 -12.05 -4.53
CA THR A 214 -7.57 -12.95 -5.58
C THR A 214 -6.64 -12.95 -6.80
N TRP A 215 -6.09 -11.80 -7.21
CA TRP A 215 -5.20 -11.72 -8.37
C TRP A 215 -3.84 -12.36 -8.07
N ILE A 216 -3.27 -12.09 -6.90
CA ILE A 216 -2.02 -12.73 -6.47
C ILE A 216 -2.19 -14.24 -6.31
N ARG A 217 -3.33 -14.71 -5.78
CA ARG A 217 -3.66 -16.14 -5.69
C ARG A 217 -3.80 -16.81 -7.06
N ARG A 218 -4.28 -16.08 -8.07
CA ARG A 218 -4.44 -16.62 -9.43
C ARG A 218 -3.15 -16.58 -10.24
N ILE A 219 -2.31 -15.56 -10.06
CA ILE A 219 -1.04 -15.47 -10.78
C ILE A 219 0.03 -16.38 -10.17
N GLY A 220 0.01 -16.62 -8.86
CA GLY A 220 1.03 -17.42 -8.16
C GLY A 220 1.30 -18.79 -8.79
N PRO A 221 0.28 -19.65 -8.95
CA PRO A 221 0.42 -20.96 -9.58
C PRO A 221 0.84 -20.92 -11.07
N LEU A 222 0.66 -19.79 -11.76
CA LEU A 222 1.13 -19.63 -13.14
C LEU A 222 2.63 -19.37 -13.19
N LEU A 223 3.18 -18.69 -12.18
CA LEU A 223 4.58 -18.26 -12.14
C LEU A 223 5.49 -19.21 -11.35
N SER A 224 4.93 -20.03 -10.46
CA SER A 224 5.70 -20.94 -9.60
C SER A 224 4.96 -22.23 -9.34
N ASP A 225 5.64 -23.35 -9.62
CA ASP A 225 5.18 -24.71 -9.34
C ASP A 225 5.10 -25.03 -7.86
N GLU A 226 5.72 -24.19 -7.02
CA GLU A 226 5.63 -24.33 -5.58
C GLU A 226 4.29 -23.80 -5.04
N ILE A 227 3.46 -23.13 -5.84
CA ILE A 227 2.20 -22.51 -5.40
C ILE A 227 1.02 -23.24 -6.03
N ASP A 228 0.06 -23.64 -5.21
CA ASP A 228 -1.20 -24.24 -5.62
C ASP A 228 -2.40 -23.53 -4.96
N GLU A 229 -3.62 -24.01 -5.25
CA GLU A 229 -4.86 -23.43 -4.71
C GLU A 229 -5.00 -23.58 -3.19
N LYS A 230 -4.27 -24.52 -2.58
CA LYS A 230 -4.32 -24.80 -1.13
C LYS A 230 -3.23 -24.05 -0.36
N THR A 231 -2.31 -23.41 -1.06
CA THR A 231 -1.18 -22.70 -0.46
C THR A 231 -1.70 -21.51 0.37
N ALA A 232 -1.26 -21.43 1.62
CA ALA A 232 -1.63 -20.35 2.53
C ALA A 232 -1.06 -18.99 2.07
N ASP A 233 -1.76 -17.90 2.35
CA ASP A 233 -1.39 -16.55 1.87
C ASP A 233 0.03 -16.14 2.23
N TRP A 234 0.47 -16.38 3.47
CA TRP A 234 1.81 -16.05 3.90
C TRP A 234 2.89 -16.86 3.16
N VAL A 235 2.57 -18.09 2.75
CA VAL A 235 3.45 -18.93 1.91
C VAL A 235 3.49 -18.40 0.47
N ILE A 236 2.34 -17.99 -0.08
CA ILE A 236 2.27 -17.34 -1.41
C ILE A 236 3.13 -16.09 -1.42
N ALA A 237 2.96 -15.21 -0.43
CA ALA A 237 3.75 -14.00 -0.24
C ALA A 237 5.25 -14.28 -0.22
N GLY A 238 5.70 -15.23 0.62
CA GLY A 238 7.12 -15.60 0.70
C GLY A 238 7.68 -16.20 -0.58
N LYS A 239 6.91 -17.08 -1.26
CA LYS A 239 7.33 -17.70 -2.51
C LYS A 239 7.44 -16.69 -3.66
N LEU A 240 6.49 -15.77 -3.77
CA LEU A 240 6.53 -14.71 -4.79
C LEU A 240 7.64 -13.68 -4.50
N ALA A 241 7.84 -13.27 -3.25
CA ALA A 241 8.95 -12.41 -2.88
C ALA A 241 10.30 -13.05 -3.24
N LYS A 242 10.47 -14.35 -2.91
CA LYS A 242 11.66 -15.13 -3.27
C LYS A 242 11.84 -15.25 -4.78
N LEU A 243 10.76 -15.48 -5.53
CA LEU A 243 10.79 -15.56 -6.99
C LEU A 243 11.24 -14.22 -7.62
N CYS A 244 10.69 -13.10 -7.16
CA CYS A 244 11.08 -11.76 -7.60
C CYS A 244 12.56 -11.50 -7.34
N ARG A 245 13.03 -11.79 -6.11
CA ARG A 245 14.43 -11.63 -5.72
C ARG A 245 15.39 -12.45 -6.58
N ARG A 246 15.05 -13.72 -6.86
CA ARG A 246 15.86 -14.59 -7.75
C ARG A 246 15.97 -14.04 -9.17
N ASN A 247 14.93 -13.35 -9.65
CA ASN A 247 14.90 -12.70 -10.95
C ASN A 247 15.35 -11.23 -10.91
N ARG A 248 15.92 -10.76 -9.78
CA ARG A 248 16.43 -9.39 -9.60
C ARG A 248 15.40 -8.30 -9.88
N VAL A 249 14.13 -8.58 -9.61
CA VAL A 249 13.05 -7.57 -9.66
C VAL A 249 12.52 -7.28 -8.27
N SER A 250 11.99 -6.06 -8.10
CA SER A 250 11.30 -5.63 -6.88
C SER A 250 10.01 -6.44 -6.67
N GLY A 251 9.86 -7.05 -5.49
CA GLY A 251 8.63 -7.75 -5.12
C GLY A 251 7.50 -6.76 -4.85
N VAL A 252 7.83 -5.63 -4.22
CA VAL A 252 6.89 -4.51 -3.98
C VAL A 252 6.29 -4.02 -5.29
N ARG A 253 7.13 -3.72 -6.28
CA ARG A 253 6.69 -3.25 -7.59
C ARG A 253 5.99 -4.33 -8.39
N PHE A 254 6.44 -5.60 -8.33
CA PHE A 254 5.70 -6.71 -8.93
C PHE A 254 4.25 -6.74 -8.44
N ASN A 255 4.02 -6.62 -7.13
CA ASN A 255 2.67 -6.60 -6.56
C ASN A 255 1.84 -5.42 -7.09
N GLN A 256 2.43 -4.22 -7.19
CA GLN A 256 1.79 -3.04 -7.78
C GLN A 256 1.43 -3.26 -9.26
N GLY A 257 2.33 -3.88 -10.04
CA GLY A 257 2.06 -4.24 -11.44
C GLY A 257 0.90 -5.21 -11.59
N VAL A 258 0.80 -6.23 -10.73
CA VAL A 258 -0.36 -7.13 -10.70
C VAL A 258 -1.65 -6.37 -10.36
N GLN A 259 -1.60 -5.42 -9.42
CA GLN A 259 -2.76 -4.58 -9.10
C GLN A 259 -3.18 -3.70 -10.27
N TYR A 260 -2.24 -3.18 -11.07
CA TYR A 260 -2.57 -2.42 -12.27
C TYR A 260 -3.34 -3.26 -13.29
N LEU A 261 -2.93 -4.51 -13.51
CA LEU A 261 -3.69 -5.44 -14.34
C LEU A 261 -5.10 -5.65 -13.79
N ALA A 262 -5.20 -5.82 -12.48
CA ALA A 262 -6.47 -6.09 -11.81
C ALA A 262 -7.49 -4.95 -11.97
N ILE A 263 -7.05 -3.70 -11.86
CA ILE A 263 -7.96 -2.56 -11.71
C ILE A 263 -8.03 -1.64 -12.93
N VAL A 264 -7.03 -1.67 -13.82
CA VAL A 264 -6.99 -0.80 -15.00
C VAL A 264 -7.04 -1.63 -16.27
N GLU A 265 -6.10 -2.54 -16.46
CA GLU A 265 -5.80 -3.05 -17.79
C GLU A 265 -6.62 -4.29 -18.18
N LEU A 266 -6.74 -5.29 -17.30
CA LEU A 266 -7.39 -6.55 -17.62
C LEU A 266 -8.79 -6.66 -17.02
N ARG A 267 -8.91 -6.43 -15.71
CA ARG A 267 -10.18 -6.50 -14.94
C ARG A 267 -10.95 -7.82 -15.01
N ASP A 268 -10.38 -8.85 -15.64
CA ASP A 268 -10.99 -10.15 -15.87
C ASP A 268 -9.95 -11.26 -15.64
N LEU A 269 -10.22 -12.10 -14.63
CA LEU A 269 -9.33 -13.19 -14.24
C LEU A 269 -9.29 -14.33 -15.26
N GLU A 270 -10.35 -14.53 -16.04
CA GLU A 270 -10.40 -15.62 -17.03
C GLU A 270 -9.39 -15.39 -18.15
N ARG A 271 -9.11 -14.12 -18.45
CA ARG A 271 -8.18 -13.70 -19.49
C ARG A 271 -6.73 -13.60 -19.01
N LEU A 272 -6.46 -13.80 -17.71
CA LEU A 272 -5.15 -13.56 -17.09
C LEU A 272 -4.05 -14.38 -17.77
N LYS A 273 -4.24 -15.70 -17.93
CA LYS A 273 -3.20 -16.56 -18.50
C LYS A 273 -2.83 -16.14 -19.93
N GLY A 274 -3.83 -15.90 -20.77
CA GLY A 274 -3.61 -15.47 -22.16
C GLY A 274 -2.89 -14.13 -22.24
N TYR A 275 -3.25 -13.20 -21.35
CA TYR A 275 -2.58 -11.90 -21.24
C TYR A 275 -1.11 -12.03 -20.80
N LEU A 276 -0.80 -12.89 -19.82
CA LEU A 276 0.60 -13.09 -19.39
C LEU A 276 1.47 -13.71 -20.49
N LEU A 277 0.92 -14.63 -21.27
CA LEU A 277 1.61 -15.20 -22.43
C LEU A 277 1.90 -14.13 -23.50
N SER A 278 0.94 -13.26 -23.82
CA SER A 278 1.17 -12.18 -24.78
C SER A 278 2.19 -11.16 -24.26
N LEU A 279 2.18 -10.88 -22.96
CA LEU A 279 3.16 -10.01 -22.30
C LEU A 279 4.59 -10.59 -22.43
N ALA A 280 4.76 -11.89 -22.18
CA ALA A 280 6.04 -12.58 -22.33
C ALA A 280 6.54 -12.55 -23.79
N GLN A 281 5.66 -12.89 -24.75
CA GLN A 281 6.01 -12.90 -26.17
C GLN A 281 6.40 -11.53 -26.71
N SER A 282 5.70 -10.47 -26.30
CA SER A 282 6.01 -9.09 -26.67
C SER A 282 7.39 -8.66 -26.16
N ALA A 283 7.71 -9.00 -24.91
CA ALA A 283 9.02 -8.71 -24.32
C ALA A 283 10.16 -9.45 -25.04
N LEU A 284 9.96 -10.71 -25.42
CA LEU A 284 10.96 -11.50 -26.12
C LEU A 284 11.21 -11.02 -27.56
N ARG A 285 10.17 -10.52 -28.24
CA ARG A 285 10.30 -9.90 -29.57
C ARG A 285 11.04 -8.57 -29.52
N THR A 286 10.85 -7.77 -28.47
CA THR A 286 11.50 -6.47 -28.30
C THR A 286 12.95 -6.58 -27.80
N GLY A 287 13.28 -7.63 -27.03
CA GLY A 287 14.63 -7.91 -26.55
C GLY A 287 15.66 -8.32 -27.63
N GLY A 288 15.23 -8.55 -28.88
CA GLY A 288 16.11 -8.78 -30.04
C GLY A 288 16.71 -7.50 -30.63
N ALA A 289 16.22 -6.31 -30.24
CA ALA A 289 16.74 -5.03 -30.67
C ALA A 289 17.34 -4.27 -29.46
N SER A 290 18.66 -4.21 -29.40
CA SER A 290 19.49 -3.33 -28.56
C SER A 290 19.23 -3.32 -27.05
N ARG A 291 20.09 -4.03 -26.30
CA ARG A 291 20.35 -3.73 -24.86
C ARG A 291 20.90 -2.30 -24.74
N PRO A 292 20.34 -1.41 -23.92
CA PRO A 292 21.06 -0.22 -23.47
C PRO A 292 22.22 -0.67 -22.58
N ALA A 293 23.37 -0.05 -22.75
CA ALA A 293 24.55 -0.30 -21.93
C ALA A 293 24.22 -0.09 -20.44
N ALA A 294 24.74 -0.98 -19.60
CA ALA A 294 24.68 -0.85 -18.16
C ALA A 294 25.24 0.52 -17.74
N SER A 295 24.41 1.36 -17.13
CA SER A 295 24.90 2.57 -16.47
C SER A 295 25.74 2.13 -15.27
N THR A 296 27.05 2.33 -15.39
CA THR A 296 27.99 2.26 -14.28
C THR A 296 27.54 3.27 -13.22
N GLY A 297 27.14 2.75 -12.06
CA GLY A 297 26.67 3.54 -10.94
C GLY A 297 27.71 4.57 -10.48
N ALA A 298 27.32 5.83 -10.56
CA ALA A 298 27.87 6.86 -9.68
C ALA A 298 26.98 6.90 -8.44
N ARG A 299 27.55 6.47 -7.31
CA ARG A 299 26.97 6.56 -5.97
C ARG A 299 26.73 8.05 -5.64
N PRO A 300 25.50 8.51 -5.33
CA PRO A 300 25.31 9.84 -4.78
C PRO A 300 25.94 9.87 -3.39
N ALA A 301 26.72 10.91 -3.09
CA ALA A 301 27.26 11.14 -1.76
C ALA A 301 26.11 11.30 -0.73
N PRO A 302 26.27 10.79 0.51
CA PRO A 302 25.25 10.94 1.53
C PRO A 302 25.11 12.42 1.89
N ARG A 303 23.92 12.99 1.66
CA ARG A 303 23.58 14.31 2.17
C ARG A 303 23.29 14.18 3.66
N SER A 304 24.12 14.83 4.48
CA SER A 304 23.89 14.99 5.91
C SER A 304 22.66 15.86 6.14
N PHE A 305 21.58 15.28 6.65
CA PHE A 305 20.45 16.04 7.20
C PHE A 305 20.78 16.41 8.64
N SER A 306 20.95 17.71 8.92
CA SER A 306 21.06 18.22 10.29
C SER A 306 19.68 18.66 10.79
N TRP A 307 19.14 17.96 11.76
CA TRP A 307 18.00 18.43 12.54
C TRP A 307 18.51 19.43 13.59
N ARG A 308 18.09 20.69 13.53
CA ARG A 308 18.11 21.58 14.71
C ARG A 308 16.80 21.38 15.45
N ARG A 309 16.95 21.22 16.77
CA ARG A 309 15.89 21.04 17.77
C ARG A 309 14.90 22.20 17.77
#